data_AF-A0AAP0S8A3-F1
#
_entry.id   AF-A0AAP0S8A3-F1
#
_cell.length_a   1.000
_cell.length_b   1.000
_cell.length_c   1.000
_cell.angle_alpha   90.00
_cell.angle_beta   90.00
_cell.angle_gamma   90.00
#
_symmetry.space_group_name_H-M   'P 1'
#
loop_
_entity.id
_entity.type
_entity.pdbx_description
1 polymer ?
#
loop_
_entity_poly.entity_id
_entity_poly.type
_entity_poly.pdbx_seq_one_letter_code
_entity_poly.pdbx_strand_id
1 'polypeptide(L)'
;MEARELFVLTLAIFCLSGIHSATFTFTNKCSYPVWPGTLMGGGGAQLSSTGFELASSASMTLDVPAPWTGRFWGRTLCFTDSTGKFTCSTADDCGSGQVACNGASAIPPASLVELTLAAKWWTRFL
;
A
#
# COMPACT_ATOMS: atom_id res chain seq x y z
N MET A 1 11.61 26.82 -35.26
CA MET A 1 11.44 26.42 -33.85
C MET A 1 12.27 25.16 -33.69
N GLU A 2 13.38 25.23 -32.96
CA GLU A 2 14.41 24.19 -32.96
C GLU A 2 13.91 22.91 -32.28
N ALA A 3 14.39 21.74 -32.73
CA ALA A 3 14.03 20.44 -32.18
C ALA A 3 14.27 20.33 -30.66
N ARG A 4 15.25 21.09 -30.14
CA ARG A 4 15.56 21.21 -28.72
C ARG A 4 14.44 21.87 -27.92
N GLU A 5 13.81 22.92 -28.48
CA GLU A 5 12.70 23.62 -27.83
C GLU A 5 11.44 22.75 -27.82
N LEU A 6 11.19 22.02 -28.91
CA LEU A 6 10.11 21.05 -29.00
C LEU A 6 10.27 19.92 -27.97
N PHE A 7 11.49 19.40 -27.80
CA PHE A 7 11.81 18.36 -26.82
C PHE A 7 11.62 18.84 -25.37
N VAL A 8 12.08 20.06 -25.05
CA VAL A 8 11.89 20.66 -23.73
C VAL A 8 10.41 20.87 -23.43
N LEU A 9 9.64 21.34 -24.42
CA LEU A 9 8.20 21.55 -24.28
C LEU A 9 7.44 20.22 -24.09
N THR A 10 7.82 19.16 -24.81
CA THR A 10 7.21 17.83 -24.64
C THR A 10 7.50 17.24 -23.26
N LEU A 11 8.74 17.37 -22.77
CA LEU A 11 9.12 16.90 -21.43
C LEU A 11 8.36 17.66 -20.33
N ALA A 12 8.20 18.98 -20.50
CA ALA A 12 7.44 19.82 -19.57
C ALA A 12 5.95 19.46 -19.52
N ILE A 13 5.34 19.14 -20.68
CA ILE A 13 3.93 18.71 -20.76
C ILE A 13 3.73 17.34 -20.10
N PHE A 14 4.67 16.40 -20.26
CA PHE A 14 4.61 15.09 -19.61
C PHE A 14 4.72 15.17 -18.08
N CYS A 15 5.44 16.15 -17.54
CA CYS A 15 5.53 16.38 -16.09
C CYS A 15 4.26 16.99 -15.48
N LEU A 16 3.31 17.50 -16.29
CA LEU A 16 2.07 18.12 -15.82
C LEU A 16 0.90 17.14 -15.67
N SER A 17 1.07 15.86 -16.01
CA SER A 17 0.05 14.84 -15.71
C SER A 17 0.00 14.58 -14.20
N GLY A 18 -0.94 15.23 -13.51
CA GLY A 18 -1.14 15.06 -12.08
C GLY A 18 -1.54 13.63 -11.74
N ILE A 19 -0.66 12.89 -11.08
CA ILE A 19 -1.03 11.64 -10.39
C ILE A 19 -1.91 12.03 -9.21
N HIS A 20 -3.16 11.61 -9.23
CA HIS A 20 -4.03 11.77 -8.07
C HIS A 20 -3.77 10.62 -7.10
N SER A 21 -3.44 10.96 -5.86
CA SER A 21 -3.28 10.00 -4.76
C SER A 21 -4.19 10.36 -3.59
N ALA A 22 -4.51 9.36 -2.78
CA ALA A 22 -5.08 9.54 -1.45
C ALA A 22 -4.04 9.14 -0.41
N THR A 23 -3.95 9.90 0.67
CA THR A 23 -3.06 9.57 1.80
C THR A 23 -3.86 8.81 2.84
N PHE A 24 -3.43 7.59 3.15
CA PHE A 24 -3.97 6.79 4.24
C PHE A 24 -3.07 6.89 5.47
N THR A 25 -3.69 7.19 6.62
CA THR A 25 -2.99 7.23 7.91
C THR A 25 -3.36 6.02 8.73
N PHE A 26 -2.37 5.20 9.05
CA PHE A 26 -2.47 4.06 9.95
C PHE A 26 -2.09 4.53 11.35
N THR A 27 -2.97 4.30 12.32
CA THR A 27 -2.71 4.64 13.73
C THR A 27 -2.95 3.42 14.59
N ASN A 28 -1.93 2.95 15.29
CA ASN A 28 -2.05 1.87 16.24
C ASN A 28 -2.48 2.42 17.60
N LYS A 29 -3.73 2.18 18.00
CA LYS A 29 -4.24 2.53 19.34
C LYS A 29 -4.20 1.36 20.33
N CYS A 30 -3.69 0.21 19.91
CA CYS A 30 -3.48 -0.94 20.78
C CYS A 30 -2.25 -0.72 21.67
N SER A 31 -2.20 -1.40 22.82
CA SER A 31 -1.05 -1.37 23.75
C SER A 31 0.13 -2.25 23.33
N TYR A 32 0.05 -2.87 22.15
CA TYR A 32 1.02 -3.81 21.59
C TYR A 32 1.33 -3.43 20.14
N PRO A 33 2.52 -3.80 19.62
CA PRO A 33 2.85 -3.59 18.21
C PRO A 33 1.93 -4.41 17.30
N VAL A 34 1.60 -3.84 16.15
CA VAL A 34 0.87 -4.50 15.07
C VAL A 34 1.65 -4.36 13.77
N TRP A 35 1.44 -5.27 12.83
CA TRP A 35 2.11 -5.23 11.53
C TRP A 35 1.07 -5.11 10.43
N PRO A 36 0.67 -3.89 10.03
CA PRO A 36 -0.26 -3.73 8.92
C PRO A 36 0.25 -4.41 7.65
N GLY A 37 -0.68 -4.98 6.90
CA GLY A 37 -0.47 -5.56 5.57
C GLY A 37 -1.35 -4.85 4.55
N THR A 38 -0.87 -4.76 3.31
CA THR A 38 -1.61 -4.14 2.20
C THR A 38 -1.61 -5.07 0.99
N LEU A 39 -2.72 -5.08 0.25
CA LEU A 39 -2.84 -5.85 -0.98
C LEU A 39 -3.65 -5.07 -2.02
N MET A 40 -3.07 -4.88 -3.20
CA MET A 40 -3.81 -4.44 -4.38
C MET A 40 -4.65 -5.61 -4.94
N GLY A 41 -5.94 -5.38 -5.13
CA GLY A 41 -6.88 -6.31 -5.75
C GLY A 41 -6.69 -6.40 -7.27
N GLY A 42 -7.14 -7.52 -7.85
CA GLY A 42 -7.20 -7.67 -9.31
C GLY A 42 -5.85 -7.79 -10.03
N GLY A 43 -4.74 -8.05 -9.32
CA GLY A 43 -3.42 -8.28 -9.92
C GLY A 43 -2.68 -7.01 -10.39
N GLY A 44 -3.14 -5.83 -9.98
CA GLY A 44 -2.46 -4.57 -10.23
C GLY A 44 -1.12 -4.43 -9.48
N ALA A 45 -0.39 -3.34 -9.77
CA ALA A 45 0.84 -3.02 -9.08
C ALA A 45 0.59 -2.81 -7.57
N GLN A 46 1.43 -3.43 -6.75
CA GLN A 46 1.35 -3.29 -5.30
C GLN A 46 1.79 -1.89 -4.86
N LEU A 47 1.38 -1.49 -3.65
CA LEU A 47 1.86 -0.26 -3.04
C LEU A 47 3.34 -0.35 -2.72
N SER A 48 4.00 0.80 -2.53
CA SER A 48 5.42 0.88 -2.16
C SER A 48 5.75 0.09 -0.89
N SER A 49 4.77 -0.05 0.01
CA SER A 49 4.85 -0.91 1.18
C SER A 49 3.66 -1.88 1.23
N THR A 50 3.96 -3.17 1.22
CA THR A 50 2.97 -4.26 1.38
C THR A 50 2.88 -4.78 2.81
N GLY A 51 3.77 -4.32 3.69
CA GLY A 51 3.70 -4.59 5.10
C GLY A 51 4.80 -3.88 5.88
N PHE A 52 4.48 -3.44 7.09
CA PHE A 52 5.36 -2.64 7.94
C PHE A 52 5.03 -2.87 9.42
N GLU A 53 5.97 -2.55 10.31
CA GLU A 53 5.74 -2.55 11.76
C GLU A 53 5.14 -1.22 12.22
N LEU A 54 4.18 -1.28 13.13
CA LEU A 54 3.58 -0.12 13.76
C LEU A 54 3.51 -0.33 15.28
N ALA A 55 4.45 0.30 15.98
CA ALA A 55 4.53 0.24 17.45
C ALA A 55 3.26 0.78 18.12
N SER A 56 3.08 0.45 19.41
CA SER A 56 1.98 0.98 20.23
C SER A 56 1.94 2.51 20.14
N SER A 57 0.75 3.07 19.93
CA SER A 57 0.51 4.52 19.82
C SER A 57 1.19 5.22 18.63
N ALA A 58 1.87 4.49 17.75
CA ALA A 58 2.53 5.04 16.57
C ALA A 58 1.55 5.26 15.42
N SER A 59 1.94 6.13 14.48
CA SER A 59 1.24 6.34 13.22
C SER A 59 2.18 6.35 12.03
N MET A 60 1.69 5.90 10.88
CA MET A 60 2.40 5.90 9.61
C MET A 60 1.45 6.29 8.48
N THR A 61 1.94 7.02 7.49
CA THR A 61 1.17 7.42 6.31
C THR A 61 1.62 6.66 5.06
N LEU A 62 0.68 6.38 4.17
CA LEU A 62 0.94 5.76 2.88
C LEU A 62 0.13 6.46 1.79
N ASP A 63 0.81 6.92 0.74
CA ASP A 63 0.16 7.48 -0.44
C ASP A 63 -0.26 6.36 -1.39
N VAL A 64 -1.52 6.37 -1.77
CA VAL A 64 -2.15 5.37 -2.62
C VAL A 64 -2.63 6.06 -3.89
N PRO A 65 -2.10 5.70 -5.08
CA PRO A 65 -2.52 6.31 -6.32
C PRO A 65 -3.97 5.94 -6.64
N ALA A 66 -4.69 6.81 -7.36
CA ALA A 66 -5.97 6.49 -7.95
C ALA A 66 -5.79 6.22 -9.47
N PRO A 67 -6.50 5.23 -10.06
CA PRO A 67 -7.44 4.32 -9.40
C PRO A 67 -6.72 3.22 -8.60
N TRP A 68 -7.36 2.77 -7.52
CA TRP A 68 -6.86 1.66 -6.70
C TRP A 68 -8.00 0.93 -6.04
N THR A 69 -7.99 -0.40 -6.06
CA THR A 69 -8.95 -1.23 -5.34
C THR A 69 -8.15 -2.26 -4.57
N GLY A 70 -8.24 -2.24 -3.25
CA GLY A 70 -7.45 -3.14 -2.45
C GLY A 70 -7.92 -3.20 -1.02
N ARG A 71 -7.11 -3.86 -0.20
CA ARG A 71 -7.42 -4.14 1.18
C ARG A 71 -6.24 -3.93 2.10
N PHE A 72 -6.57 -3.59 3.34
CA PHE A 72 -5.65 -3.46 4.45
C PHE A 72 -6.10 -4.38 5.59
N TRP A 73 -5.15 -4.88 6.36
CA TRP A 73 -5.39 -5.64 7.58
C TRP A 73 -4.28 -5.38 8.59
N GLY A 74 -4.52 -5.72 9.86
CA GLY A 74 -3.51 -5.66 10.91
C GLY A 74 -3.07 -7.07 11.29
N ARG A 75 -1.76 -7.31 11.33
CA ARG A 75 -1.21 -8.55 11.90
C ARG A 75 -0.78 -8.38 13.35
N THR A 76 -0.90 -9.43 14.14
CA THR A 76 -0.56 -9.40 15.58
C THR A 76 0.31 -10.58 15.99
N LEU A 77 0.96 -10.47 17.15
CA LEU A 77 1.79 -11.55 17.72
C LEU A 77 2.83 -12.09 16.72
N CYS A 78 3.49 -11.18 16.01
CA CYS A 78 4.50 -11.51 15.02
C CYS A 78 5.90 -11.55 15.62
N PHE A 79 6.73 -12.45 15.09
CA PHE A 79 8.11 -12.61 15.48
C PHE A 79 8.94 -13.12 14.30
N THR A 80 10.25 -12.88 14.37
CA THR A 80 11.22 -13.48 13.46
C THR A 80 11.87 -14.66 14.17
N ASP A 81 11.80 -15.85 13.56
CA ASP A 81 12.42 -17.06 14.11
C ASP A 81 13.96 -17.05 13.95
N SER A 82 14.62 -18.08 14.49
CA SER A 82 16.07 -18.22 14.41
C SER A 82 16.60 -18.45 12.99
N THR A 83 15.73 -18.77 12.03
CA THR A 83 16.06 -18.90 10.60
C THR A 83 15.93 -17.59 9.84
N GLY A 84 15.46 -16.52 10.51
CA GLY A 84 15.22 -15.21 9.91
C GLY A 84 13.84 -15.08 9.24
N LYS A 85 12.95 -16.07 9.42
CA LYS A 85 11.60 -16.05 8.86
C LYS A 85 10.66 -15.27 9.78
N PHE A 86 9.99 -14.28 9.22
CA PHE A 86 8.95 -13.53 9.92
C PHE A 86 7.60 -14.27 9.82
N THR A 87 6.98 -14.52 10.97
CA THR A 87 5.68 -15.19 11.08
C THR A 87 4.80 -14.53 12.12
N CYS A 88 3.49 -14.51 11.88
CA CYS A 88 2.50 -14.05 12.84
C CYS A 88 1.71 -15.23 13.40
N SER A 89 1.53 -15.25 14.73
CA SER A 89 0.93 -16.41 15.42
C SER A 89 -0.57 -16.54 15.14
N THR A 90 -1.21 -15.42 14.79
CA THR A 90 -2.61 -15.36 14.44
C THR A 90 -2.79 -15.70 12.97
N ALA A 91 -3.99 -16.17 12.63
CA ALA A 91 -4.28 -16.59 11.28
C ALA A 91 -4.21 -15.45 10.25
N ASP A 92 -4.03 -14.19 10.63
CA ASP A 92 -3.86 -13.03 9.75
C ASP A 92 -2.50 -12.91 9.04
N ASP A 93 -1.58 -13.86 9.26
CA ASP A 93 -0.30 -13.90 8.53
C ASP A 93 -0.54 -13.94 7.01
N CYS A 94 0.32 -13.29 6.25
CA CYS A 94 0.31 -13.32 4.79
C CYS A 94 1.27 -14.39 4.22
N GLY A 95 2.03 -15.09 5.07
CA GLY A 95 2.81 -16.27 4.68
C GLY A 95 4.01 -15.98 3.79
N SER A 96 4.40 -14.71 3.63
CA SER A 96 5.58 -14.31 2.85
C SER A 96 6.91 -14.66 3.52
N GLY A 97 6.90 -14.95 4.82
CA GLY A 97 8.11 -15.11 5.62
C GLY A 97 8.84 -13.79 5.89
N GLN A 98 8.23 -12.65 5.55
CA GLN A 98 8.80 -11.31 5.67
C GLN A 98 7.77 -10.34 6.26
N VAL A 99 8.23 -9.20 6.78
CA VAL A 99 7.32 -8.13 7.18
C VAL A 99 6.50 -7.64 5.99
N ALA A 100 7.11 -7.53 4.80
CA ALA A 100 6.39 -7.23 3.56
C ALA A 100 5.57 -8.44 3.10
N CYS A 101 4.31 -8.23 2.71
CA CYS A 101 3.44 -9.30 2.24
C CYS A 101 3.61 -9.64 0.75
N ASN A 102 4.30 -8.81 -0.03
CA ASN A 102 4.71 -9.10 -1.41
C ASN A 102 3.55 -9.58 -2.34
N GLY A 103 2.35 -9.03 -2.13
CA GLY A 103 1.17 -9.41 -2.91
C GLY A 103 0.43 -10.66 -2.40
N ALA A 104 0.86 -11.23 -1.28
CA ALA A 104 0.10 -12.26 -0.57
C ALA A 104 -1.01 -11.63 0.28
N SER A 105 -2.12 -12.36 0.40
CA SER A 105 -3.24 -11.97 1.24
C SER A 105 -3.07 -12.48 2.67
N ALA A 106 -3.70 -11.80 3.63
CA ALA A 106 -3.97 -12.38 4.94
C ALA A 106 -4.65 -13.74 4.81
N ILE A 107 -4.22 -14.69 5.63
CA ILE A 107 -4.93 -15.93 5.89
C ILE A 107 -6.14 -15.57 6.83
N PRO A 108 -7.31 -16.19 6.70
CA PRO A 108 -8.42 -15.94 7.62
C PRO A 108 -8.30 -16.74 8.94
N PRO A 109 -8.85 -16.24 10.08
CA PRO A 109 -9.56 -14.97 10.25
C PRO A 109 -8.66 -13.72 10.30
N ALA A 110 -9.08 -12.68 9.56
CA ALA A 110 -8.46 -11.36 9.59
C ALA A 110 -9.54 -10.28 9.43
N SER A 111 -9.44 -9.20 10.21
CA SER A 111 -10.26 -8.00 10.00
C SER A 111 -9.73 -7.23 8.79
N LEU A 112 -10.57 -7.03 7.79
CA LEU A 112 -10.20 -6.36 6.53
C LEU A 112 -10.86 -4.98 6.43
N VAL A 113 -10.11 -4.02 5.91
CA VAL A 113 -10.64 -2.75 5.40
C VAL A 113 -10.45 -2.75 3.89
N GLU A 114 -11.55 -2.80 3.14
CA GLU A 114 -11.56 -2.85 1.67
C GLU A 114 -12.04 -1.52 1.10
N LEU A 115 -11.28 -0.98 0.15
CA LEU A 115 -11.47 0.38 -0.36
C LEU A 115 -11.24 0.43 -1.87
N THR A 116 -12.01 1.27 -2.56
CA THR A 116 -11.83 1.60 -3.97
C THR A 116 -11.70 3.10 -4.15
N LEU A 117 -10.54 3.54 -4.63
CA LEU A 117 -10.28 4.90 -5.12
C LEU A 117 -10.64 4.97 -6.59
N ALA A 118 -11.66 5.74 -6.93
CA ALA A 118 -12.04 5.98 -8.32
C ALA A 118 -11.01 6.87 -9.04
N ALA A 119 -10.78 6.60 -10.32
CA ALA A 119 -10.12 7.56 -11.20
C ALA A 119 -10.98 8.83 -11.30
N LYS A 120 -10.37 10.02 -11.42
CA LYS A 120 -11.15 11.24 -11.67
C LYS A 120 -11.77 11.21 -13.07
N TRP A 121 -13.04 11.61 -13.17
CA TRP A 121 -13.90 11.48 -14.36
C TRP A 121 -13.77 12.63 -15.38
N TRP A 122 -12.99 13.66 -15.08
CA TRP A 122 -12.84 14.86 -15.93
C TRP A 122 -11.96 14.69 -17.19
N THR A 123 -11.33 13.53 -17.42
CA THR A 123 -10.59 13.24 -18.67
C THR A 123 -11.45 12.61 -19.78
N ARG A 124 -12.78 12.48 -19.60
CA ARG A 124 -13.69 11.91 -20.62
C ARG A 124 -14.47 12.95 -21.45
N PHE A 125 -14.23 14.25 -21.23
CA PHE A 125 -14.95 15.34 -21.91
C PHE A 125 -14.05 16.35 -22.65
N LEU A 126 -12.82 15.95 -23.02
CA LEU A 126 -12.06 16.61 -24.08
C LEU A 126 -11.94 15.65 -25.26
#